data_AF-A0A6J1Q975-F1
#
_entry.id   AF-A0A6J1Q975-F1
#
_cell.length_a   1.000
_cell.length_b   1.000
_cell.length_c   1.000
_cell.angle_alpha   90.00
_cell.angle_beta   90.00
_cell.angle_gamma   90.00
#
_symmetry.space_group_name_H-M   'P 1'
#
loop_
_entity.id
_entity.type
_entity.pdbx_description
1 polymer ?
#
loop_
_entity_poly.entity_id
_entity_poly.type
_entity_poly.pdbx_seq_one_letter_code
_entity_poly.pdbx_strand_id
1 'polypeptide(L)'
;MTSDDKVDEISVVELKHSRKYLGVYVVEVFHPSFFWIHLQENKRDFEQMMDKLSDFYECNKSKFIIAKLALKKDLNCACIYGNRWHRAIIRSVQSDFKVTVFFYDYGTMETYTSEDIYYLHKQFAFLPA
;
A
#
# COMPACT_ATOMS: atom_id res chain seq x y z
N MET A 1 -19.37 -10.76 3.18
CA MET A 1 -18.52 -10.98 4.37
C MET A 1 -17.46 -9.90 4.33
N THR A 2 -17.57 -8.95 5.22
CA THR A 2 -16.72 -7.76 5.31
C THR A 2 -15.38 -8.16 5.92
N SER A 3 -14.35 -8.39 5.09
CA SER A 3 -13.00 -8.17 5.59
C SER A 3 -12.89 -6.67 5.84
N ASP A 4 -12.68 -6.28 7.10
CA ASP A 4 -12.14 -4.96 7.36
C ASP A 4 -10.78 -4.92 6.66
N ASP A 5 -10.69 -4.13 5.59
CA ASP A 5 -9.46 -3.86 4.84
C ASP A 5 -8.55 -2.92 5.67
N LYS A 6 -8.36 -3.24 6.94
CA LYS A 6 -7.57 -2.44 7.87
C LYS A 6 -6.11 -2.78 7.66
N VAL A 7 -5.29 -1.75 7.43
CA VAL A 7 -3.83 -1.88 7.53
C VAL A 7 -3.51 -1.84 9.02
N ASP A 8 -3.05 -2.96 9.55
CA ASP A 8 -2.64 -3.06 10.95
C ASP A 8 -1.32 -2.31 11.19
N GLU A 9 -1.19 -1.73 12.38
CA GLU A 9 0.04 -1.07 12.82
C GLU A 9 0.89 -2.09 13.59
N ILE A 10 2.13 -2.29 13.17
CA ILE A 10 3.08 -3.14 13.91
C ILE A 10 3.80 -2.30 14.95
N SER A 11 3.69 -2.70 16.22
CA SER A 11 4.41 -2.02 17.30
C SER A 11 5.92 -2.23 17.13
N VAL A 12 6.70 -1.15 17.23
CA VAL A 12 8.17 -1.24 17.23
C VAL A 12 8.71 -2.11 18.37
N VAL A 13 7.93 -2.23 19.46
CA VAL A 13 8.28 -3.12 20.58
C VAL A 13 8.16 -4.59 20.17
N GLU A 14 7.19 -4.93 19.32
CA GLU A 14 6.98 -6.28 18.80
C GLU A 14 8.05 -6.67 17.77
N LEU A 15 8.55 -5.69 17.00
CA LEU A 15 9.68 -5.89 16.08
C LEU A 15 10.98 -6.29 16.79
N LYS A 16 11.12 -5.98 18.08
CA LYS A 16 12.28 -6.38 18.89
C LYS A 16 12.17 -7.83 19.35
N HIS A 17 12.42 -8.76 18.44
CA HIS A 17 12.60 -10.19 18.74
C HIS A 17 13.95 -10.45 19.44
N SER A 18 14.09 -10.03 20.70
CA SER A 18 15.30 -10.13 21.55
C SER A 18 16.58 -9.44 21.03
N ARG A 19 16.53 -8.81 19.85
CA ARG A 19 17.66 -8.11 19.22
C ARG A 19 17.88 -6.70 19.80
N LYS A 20 19.15 -6.32 19.95
CA LYS A 20 19.56 -4.98 20.39
C LYS A 20 19.41 -3.92 19.29
N TYR A 21 19.60 -4.30 18.04
CA TYR A 21 19.54 -3.41 16.87
C TYR A 21 18.80 -4.08 15.71
N LEU A 22 18.16 -3.27 14.86
CA LEU A 22 17.50 -3.69 13.62
C LEU A 22 18.12 -2.93 12.45
N GLY A 23 18.43 -3.63 11.37
CA GLY A 23 18.82 -3.00 10.11
C GLY A 23 17.59 -2.47 9.39
N VAL A 24 17.61 -1.20 8.99
CA VAL A 24 16.46 -0.53 8.37
C VAL A 24 16.90 0.35 7.20
N TYR A 25 15.99 0.58 6.27
CA TYR A 25 16.09 1.62 5.25
C TYR A 25 15.02 2.67 5.53
N VAL A 26 15.39 3.94 5.57
CA VAL A 26 14.40 5.03 5.65
C VAL A 26 13.87 5.29 4.25
N VAL A 27 12.56 5.20 4.06
CA VAL A 27 11.92 5.24 2.73
C VAL A 27 11.09 6.50 2.49
N GLU A 28 10.63 7.16 3.55
CA GLU A 28 9.94 8.45 3.46
C GLU A 28 10.15 9.24 4.75
N VAL A 29 10.36 10.55 4.67
CA VAL A 29 10.64 11.40 5.84
C VAL A 29 9.82 12.69 5.77
N PHE A 30 8.87 12.84 6.70
CA PHE A 30 8.13 14.09 6.89
C PHE A 30 8.70 14.92 8.03
N HIS A 31 9.16 14.26 9.09
CA HIS A 31 9.78 14.86 10.26
C HIS A 31 10.75 13.84 10.90
N PRO A 32 11.78 14.24 11.65
CA PRO A 32 12.66 13.30 12.36
C PRO A 32 11.93 12.34 13.32
N SER A 33 10.70 12.66 13.73
CA SER A 33 9.83 11.80 14.54
C SER A 33 8.67 11.18 13.75
N PHE A 34 8.61 11.39 12.44
CA PHE A 34 7.52 10.92 11.57
C PHE A 34 8.08 10.57 10.19
N PHE A 35 8.43 9.30 10.04
CA PHE A 35 9.08 8.75 8.86
C PHE A 35 8.73 7.26 8.75
N TRP A 36 8.89 6.72 7.54
CA TRP A 36 8.66 5.31 7.24
C TRP A 36 9.97 4.58 7.02
N ILE A 37 9.98 3.31 7.39
CA ILE A 37 11.13 2.43 7.23
C ILE A 37 10.73 1.10 6.59
N HIS A 38 11.68 0.48 5.90
CA HIS A 38 11.65 -0.95 5.60
C HIS A 38 12.66 -1.69 6.46
N LEU A 39 12.24 -2.82 7.03
CA LEU A 39 13.17 -3.72 7.70
C LEU A 39 14.06 -4.40 6.66
N GLN A 40 15.37 -4.38 6.89
CA GLN A 40 16.35 -4.95 5.96
C GLN A 40 16.10 -6.45 5.71
N GLU A 41 15.62 -7.17 6.71
CA GLU A 41 15.32 -8.60 6.60
C GLU A 41 14.11 -8.91 5.69
N ASN A 42 13.16 -7.97 5.58
CA ASN A 42 11.97 -8.13 4.74
C ASN A 42 12.19 -7.64 3.31
N LYS A 43 13.29 -6.93 3.04
CA LYS A 43 13.54 -6.25 1.76
C LYS A 43 13.36 -7.16 0.55
N ARG A 44 13.95 -8.36 0.59
CA ARG A 44 13.90 -9.30 -0.54
C ARG A 44 12.47 -9.74 -0.86
N ASP A 45 11.71 -10.10 0.17
CA ASP A 45 10.36 -10.63 0.00
C ASP A 45 9.39 -9.50 -0.42
N PHE A 46 9.62 -8.29 0.08
CA PHE A 46 8.93 -7.07 -0.35
C PHE A 46 9.21 -6.72 -1.82
N GLU A 47 10.47 -6.71 -2.25
CA GLU A 47 10.84 -6.43 -3.65
C GLU A 47 10.22 -7.47 -4.60
N GLN A 48 10.28 -8.76 -4.25
CA GLN A 48 9.63 -9.81 -5.03
C GLN A 48 8.10 -9.65 -5.10
N MET A 49 7.47 -9.15 -4.04
CA MET A 49 6.03 -8.87 -4.04
C MET A 49 5.71 -7.71 -4.98
N MET A 50 6.49 -6.62 -4.93
CA MET A 50 6.31 -5.44 -5.79
C MET A 50 6.50 -5.75 -7.28
N ASP A 51 7.47 -6.59 -7.62
CA ASP A 51 7.70 -7.04 -9.00
C ASP A 51 6.52 -7.87 -9.50
N LYS A 52 6.10 -8.88 -8.72
CA LYS A 52 4.91 -9.72 -9.05
C LYS A 52 3.63 -8.91 -9.14
N LEU A 53 3.47 -7.88 -8.29
CA LEU A 53 2.34 -6.96 -8.33
C LEU A 53 2.31 -6.23 -9.67
N SER A 54 3.45 -5.67 -10.08
CA SER A 54 3.55 -4.92 -11.34
C SER A 54 3.27 -5.82 -12.55
N ASP A 55 3.94 -6.97 -12.65
CA ASP A 55 3.74 -7.94 -13.72
C ASP A 55 2.26 -8.37 -13.85
N PHE A 56 1.60 -8.59 -12.71
CA PHE A 56 0.21 -9.01 -12.68
C PHE A 56 -0.73 -7.94 -13.23
N TYR A 57 -0.60 -6.70 -12.77
CA TYR A 57 -1.51 -5.63 -13.17
C TYR A 57 -1.25 -5.09 -14.57
N GLU A 58 -0.02 -5.17 -15.09
CA GLU A 58 0.26 -4.88 -16.50
C GLU A 58 -0.63 -5.71 -17.44
N CYS A 59 -0.85 -6.98 -17.10
CA CYS A 59 -1.66 -7.88 -17.92
C CYS A 59 -3.15 -7.92 -17.53
N ASN A 60 -3.51 -7.55 -16.29
CA ASN A 60 -4.84 -7.85 -15.74
C ASN A 60 -5.64 -6.66 -15.24
N LYS A 61 -5.11 -5.42 -15.22
CA LYS A 61 -5.76 -4.25 -14.59
C LYS A 61 -7.24 -4.03 -14.97
N SER A 62 -7.61 -4.31 -16.22
CA SER A 62 -9.00 -4.11 -16.70
C SER A 62 -10.03 -4.95 -15.94
N LYS A 63 -9.62 -6.09 -15.35
CA LYS A 63 -10.48 -6.96 -14.52
C LYS A 63 -10.68 -6.43 -13.10
N PHE A 64 -9.89 -5.43 -12.69
CA PHE A 64 -9.83 -4.92 -11.32
C PHE A 64 -10.32 -3.47 -11.21
N ILE A 65 -10.97 -2.93 -12.24
CA ILE A 65 -11.54 -1.58 -12.20
C ILE A 65 -12.57 -1.49 -11.07
N ILE A 66 -12.48 -0.42 -10.27
CA ILE A 66 -13.48 -0.13 -9.24
C ILE A 66 -14.56 0.77 -9.84
N ALA A 67 -15.82 0.35 -9.75
CA ALA A 67 -16.93 1.22 -10.12
C ALA A 67 -16.97 2.45 -9.19
N LYS A 68 -17.29 3.64 -9.72
CA LYS A 68 -17.33 4.89 -8.94
C LYS A 68 -18.17 4.80 -7.66
N LEU A 69 -19.29 4.07 -7.70
CA LEU A 69 -20.19 3.84 -6.56
C LEU A 69 -19.61 2.89 -5.49
N ALA A 70 -18.59 2.11 -5.82
CA ALA A 70 -17.93 1.18 -4.91
C ALA A 70 -16.68 1.78 -4.23
N LEU A 71 -16.21 2.95 -4.71
CA LEU A 71 -15.13 3.69 -4.06
C LEU A 71 -15.59 4.14 -2.67
N LYS A 72 -14.83 3.77 -1.65
CA LYS A 72 -15.09 4.14 -0.27
C LYS A 72 -13.81 4.22 0.52
N LYS A 73 -13.84 5.01 1.58
CA LYS A 73 -12.77 5.06 2.57
C LYS A 73 -12.47 3.65 3.11
N ASP A 74 -11.20 3.41 3.38
CA ASP A 74 -10.61 2.19 3.92
C ASP A 74 -10.73 0.97 3.00
N LEU A 75 -11.04 1.16 1.71
CA LEU A 75 -10.94 0.09 0.71
C LEU A 75 -9.48 -0.14 0.30
N ASN A 76 -9.04 -1.40 0.32
CA ASN A 76 -7.71 -1.75 -0.18
C ASN A 76 -7.68 -1.75 -1.72
N CYS A 77 -6.64 -1.15 -2.29
CA CYS A 77 -6.54 -0.86 -3.70
C CYS A 77 -5.11 -0.97 -4.24
N ALA A 78 -4.99 -0.96 -5.56
CA ALA A 78 -3.75 -0.88 -6.30
C ALA A 78 -3.80 0.31 -7.26
N CYS A 79 -2.71 1.05 -7.38
CA CYS A 79 -2.55 2.15 -8.33
C CYS A 79 -1.08 2.37 -8.66
N ILE A 80 -0.82 3.17 -9.70
CA ILE A 80 0.54 3.43 -10.19
C ILE A 80 1.14 4.64 -9.48
N TYR A 81 2.36 4.47 -8.96
CA TYR A 81 3.20 5.54 -8.44
C TYR A 81 4.62 5.33 -8.96
N GLY A 82 5.27 6.39 -9.47
CA GLY A 82 6.64 6.28 -10.01
C GLY A 82 6.83 5.19 -11.08
N ASN A 83 5.84 4.99 -11.96
CA ASN A 83 5.81 3.95 -13.01
C ASN A 83 5.80 2.50 -12.50
N ARG A 84 5.46 2.26 -11.23
CA ARG A 84 5.28 0.91 -10.67
C ARG A 84 3.90 0.78 -10.05
N TRP A 85 3.40 -0.45 -9.94
CA TRP A 85 2.17 -0.72 -9.19
C TRP A 85 2.48 -0.81 -7.71
N HIS A 86 1.62 -0.21 -6.90
CA HIS A 86 1.75 -0.21 -5.44
C HIS A 86 0.45 -0.63 -4.79
N ARG A 87 0.56 -1.15 -3.56
CA ARG A 87 -0.58 -1.37 -2.68
C ARG A 87 -0.92 -0.07 -1.96
N ALA A 88 -2.20 0.24 -1.83
CA ALA A 88 -2.65 1.45 -1.20
C ALA A 88 -4.01 1.25 -0.54
N ILE A 89 -4.37 2.16 0.37
CA ILE A 89 -5.71 2.20 0.97
C ILE A 89 -6.35 3.55 0.69
N ILE A 90 -7.64 3.56 0.33
CA ILE A 90 -8.38 4.79 0.10
C ILE A 90 -8.57 5.53 1.42
N ARG A 91 -8.10 6.78 1.51
CA ARG A 91 -8.28 7.65 2.68
C ARG A 91 -9.48 8.59 2.54
N SER A 92 -9.77 9.04 1.32
CA SER A 92 -10.96 9.85 1.04
C SER A 92 -11.39 9.73 -0.43
N VAL A 93 -12.68 9.97 -0.65
CA VAL A 93 -13.29 10.09 -1.99
C VAL A 93 -14.03 11.41 -2.02
N GLN A 94 -13.66 12.29 -2.94
CA GLN A 94 -14.27 13.62 -3.11
C GLN A 94 -15.49 13.55 -4.02
N SER A 95 -16.33 14.59 -4.01
CA SER A 95 -17.56 14.65 -4.82
C SER A 95 -17.29 14.67 -6.33
N ASP A 96 -16.10 15.10 -6.75
CA ASP A 96 -15.63 15.06 -8.14
C ASP A 96 -14.92 13.75 -8.50
N PHE A 97 -15.01 12.73 -7.65
CA PHE A 97 -14.36 11.42 -7.77
C PHE A 97 -12.83 11.45 -7.77
N LYS A 98 -12.22 12.52 -7.25
CA LYS A 98 -10.82 12.44 -6.83
C LYS A 98 -10.69 11.56 -5.61
N VAL A 99 -9.73 10.65 -5.65
CA VAL A 99 -9.51 9.65 -4.60
C VAL A 99 -8.12 9.89 -4.00
N THR A 100 -8.07 10.22 -2.71
CA THR A 100 -6.81 10.26 -1.98
C THR A 100 -6.52 8.88 -1.43
N VAL A 101 -5.35 8.35 -1.76
CA VAL A 101 -4.87 7.04 -1.30
C VAL A 101 -3.63 7.20 -0.44
N PHE A 102 -3.38 6.22 0.40
CA PHE A 102 -2.17 6.10 1.20
C PHE A 102 -1.42 4.83 0.79
N PHE A 103 -0.23 5.00 0.22
CA PHE A 103 0.70 3.93 -0.08
C PHE A 103 1.33 3.44 1.20
N TYR A 104 0.64 2.51 1.88
CA TYR A 104 0.98 2.10 3.22
C TYR A 104 2.34 1.39 3.33
N ASP A 105 2.85 0.86 2.21
CA ASP A 105 4.21 0.31 2.12
C ASP A 105 5.30 1.38 2.17
N TYR A 106 4.99 2.65 1.89
CA TYR A 106 5.98 3.73 1.75
C TYR A 106 5.71 4.93 2.65
N GLY A 107 4.48 5.11 3.12
CA GLY A 107 4.09 6.28 3.91
C GLY A 107 3.63 7.49 3.09
N THR A 108 3.54 7.35 1.77
CA THR A 108 3.21 8.45 0.87
C THR A 108 1.69 8.55 0.68
N MET A 109 1.16 9.78 0.65
CA MET A 109 -0.23 10.06 0.29
C MET A 109 -0.29 10.78 -1.05
N GLU A 110 -1.18 10.35 -1.93
CA GLU A 110 -1.36 10.93 -3.25
C GLU A 110 -2.84 10.96 -3.65
N THR A 111 -3.19 11.83 -4.60
CA THR A 111 -4.56 11.96 -5.09
C THR A 111 -4.64 11.64 -6.58
N TYR A 112 -5.57 10.76 -6.93
CA TYR A 112 -5.77 10.24 -8.27
C TYR A 112 -7.19 10.49 -8.78
N THR A 113 -7.39 10.28 -10.08
CA THR A 113 -8.72 10.09 -10.63
C THR A 113 -9.22 8.69 -10.28
N SER A 114 -10.54 8.52 -10.17
CA SER A 114 -11.15 7.21 -9.91
C SER A 114 -10.75 6.12 -10.91
N GLU A 115 -10.46 6.51 -12.15
CA GLU A 115 -10.08 5.65 -13.27
C GLU A 115 -8.69 5.02 -13.09
N ASP A 116 -7.86 5.59 -12.21
CA ASP A 116 -6.51 5.11 -11.90
C ASP A 116 -6.45 4.23 -10.64
N ILE A 117 -7.60 3.91 -10.03
CA ILE A 117 -7.71 3.10 -8.82
C ILE A 117 -8.33 1.74 -9.14
N TYR A 118 -7.66 0.68 -8.69
CA TYR A 118 -8.03 -0.71 -8.96
C TYR A 118 -8.19 -1.50 -7.65
N TYR A 119 -9.06 -2.50 -7.63
CA TYR A 119 -9.14 -3.43 -6.51
C TYR A 119 -7.81 -4.13 -6.32
N LEU A 120 -7.32 -4.23 -5.07
CA LEU A 120 -6.16 -5.05 -4.77
C LEU A 120 -6.53 -6.54 -4.86
N HIS A 121 -5.81 -7.31 -5.66
CA HIS A 121 -6.02 -8.75 -5.71
C HIS A 121 -5.50 -9.40 -4.42
N LYS A 122 -6.33 -10.27 -3.82
CA LYS A 122 -6.09 -10.90 -2.51
C LYS A 122 -4.69 -11.53 -2.33
N GLN A 123 -4.06 -12.02 -3.41
CA GLN A 123 -2.73 -12.63 -3.34
C GLN A 123 -1.64 -11.65 -2.89
N PHE A 124 -1.86 -10.34 -3.05
CA PHE A 124 -0.94 -9.29 -2.65
C PHE A 124 -1.28 -8.66 -1.29
N ALA A 125 -2.35 -9.12 -0.63
CA ALA A 125 -2.79 -8.61 0.66
C ALA A 125 -2.14 -9.32 1.86
N PHE A 126 -1.34 -10.38 1.63
CA PHE A 126 -0.83 -11.23 2.72
C PHE A 126 0.50 -10.78 3.31
N LEU A 127 1.38 -10.16 2.52
CA LEU A 127 2.66 -9.68 3.03
C LEU A 127 2.40 -8.46 3.95
N PRO A 128 2.81 -8.47 5.22
CA PRO A 128 2.66 -7.30 6.08
C PRO A 128 3.36 -6.07 5.49
N ALA A 129 2.77 -4.90 5.75
CA ALA A 129 3.37 -3.60 5.46
C ALA A 129 4.15 -3.10 6.68
#